data_AF-A0A382YCP3-F1
#
_entry.id   AF-A0A382YCP3-F1
#
_cell.length_a   1.000
_cell.length_b   1.000
_cell.length_c   1.000
_cell.angle_alpha   90.00
_cell.angle_beta   90.00
_cell.angle_gamma   90.00
#
_symmetry.space_group_name_H-M   'P 1'
#
loop_
_entity.id
_entity.type
_entity.pdbx_description
1 polymer ?
#
loop_
_entity_poly.entity_id
_entity_poly.type
_entity_poly.pdbx_seq_one_letter_code
_entity_poly.pdbx_strand_id
1 'polypeptide(L)'
;MKGILPKPTLLELDEYDMNQRIIEALTHVCSHAILFSIVDEAKDAVKISEETQLSLSNVYKTLANLEKLTLITIEKFDTKIE
;
A
#
# COMPACT_ATOMS: atom_id res chain seq x y z
N MET A 1 -38.35 9.51 5.07
CA MET A 1 -38.19 8.98 3.70
C MET A 1 -36.74 8.57 3.52
N LYS A 2 -36.42 7.27 3.56
CA LYS A 2 -35.09 6.79 3.16
C LYS A 2 -35.03 6.93 1.64
N GLY A 3 -34.39 8.00 1.15
CA GLY A 3 -34.16 8.18 -0.28
C GLY A 3 -33.39 6.97 -0.80
N ILE A 4 -33.91 6.34 -1.86
CA ILE A 4 -33.21 5.26 -2.54
C ILE A 4 -31.93 5.88 -3.11
N LEU A 5 -30.78 5.45 -2.60
CA LEU A 5 -29.50 5.87 -3.16
C LEU A 5 -29.43 5.43 -4.62
N PRO A 6 -28.94 6.28 -5.54
CA PRO A 6 -28.77 5.90 -6.93
C PRO A 6 -27.90 4.65 -7.00
N LYS A 7 -28.23 3.74 -7.94
CA LYS A 7 -27.45 2.51 -8.14
C LYS A 7 -26.00 2.92 -8.44
N PRO A 8 -25.03 2.49 -7.63
CA PRO A 8 -23.64 2.88 -7.83
C PRO A 8 -23.17 2.44 -9.22
N THR A 9 -22.38 3.29 -9.83
CA THR A 9 -21.67 3.02 -11.08
C THR A 9 -20.65 1.89 -10.87
N LEU A 10 -20.22 1.26 -11.96
CA LEU A 10 -19.20 0.20 -11.88
C LEU A 10 -17.90 0.70 -11.23
N LEU A 11 -17.50 1.95 -11.52
CA LEU A 11 -16.34 2.60 -10.92
C LEU A 11 -16.48 2.76 -9.40
N GLU A 12 -17.66 3.15 -8.93
CA GLU A 12 -17.94 3.24 -7.50
C GLU A 12 -17.90 1.86 -6.86
N LEU A 13 -18.45 0.83 -7.51
CA LEU A 13 -18.40 -0.56 -7.02
C LEU A 13 -16.96 -1.08 -6.89
N ASP A 14 -16.11 -0.81 -7.87
CA ASP A 14 -14.66 -1.15 -7.82
C ASP A 14 -13.94 -0.40 -6.69
N GLU A 15 -14.30 0.86 -6.41
CA GLU A 15 -13.75 1.59 -5.25
C GLU A 15 -14.10 0.93 -3.91
N TYR A 16 -15.28 0.31 -3.81
CA TYR A 16 -15.77 -0.37 -2.60
C TYR A 16 -15.34 -1.84 -2.48
N ASP A 17 -14.85 -2.49 -3.54
CA ASP A 17 -14.37 -3.86 -3.46
C ASP A 17 -12.94 -3.93 -2.89
N MET A 18 -12.87 -3.79 -1.57
CA MET A 18 -11.62 -3.90 -0.82
C MET A 18 -10.94 -5.26 -1.01
N ASN A 19 -11.69 -6.34 -1.20
CA ASN A 19 -11.11 -7.67 -1.40
C ASN A 19 -10.36 -7.74 -2.72
N GLN A 20 -10.97 -7.24 -3.81
CA GLN A 20 -10.34 -7.16 -5.11
C GLN A 20 -9.05 -6.32 -5.06
N ARG A 21 -9.10 -5.16 -4.39
CA ARG A 21 -7.93 -4.27 -4.25
C ARG A 21 -6.79 -4.90 -3.44
N ILE A 22 -7.11 -5.68 -2.42
CA ILE A 22 -6.12 -6.45 -1.66
C ILE A 22 -5.50 -7.51 -2.57
N ILE A 23 -6.30 -8.28 -3.31
CA ILE A 23 -5.81 -9.33 -4.23
C ILE A 23 -4.89 -8.72 -5.31
N GLU A 24 -5.27 -7.60 -5.91
CA GLU A 24 -4.44 -6.89 -6.88
C GLU A 24 -3.11 -6.42 -6.29
N ALA A 25 -3.14 -5.84 -5.08
CA ALA A 25 -1.93 -5.44 -4.40
C ALA A 25 -1.01 -6.63 -4.09
N LEU A 26 -1.56 -7.79 -3.71
CA LEU A 26 -0.79 -9.01 -3.41
C LEU A 26 -0.23 -9.68 -4.68
N THR A 27 -0.91 -9.55 -5.82
CA THR A 27 -0.47 -10.14 -7.10
C THR A 27 0.47 -9.23 -7.91
N HIS A 28 0.56 -7.94 -7.57
CA HIS A 28 1.45 -7.00 -8.24
C HIS A 28 2.93 -7.21 -7.83
N VAL A 29 3.80 -7.36 -8.82
CA VAL A 29 5.22 -7.74 -8.63
C VAL A 29 5.98 -6.82 -7.68
N CYS A 30 5.86 -5.49 -7.83
CA CYS A 30 6.59 -4.55 -6.96
C CYS A 30 6.06 -4.58 -5.52
N SER A 31 4.75 -4.78 -5.36
CA SER A 31 4.12 -4.86 -4.05
C SER A 31 4.56 -6.12 -3.32
N HIS A 32 4.57 -7.26 -4.03
CA HIS A 32 5.09 -8.52 -3.53
C HIS A 32 6.57 -8.40 -3.13
N ALA A 33 7.42 -7.82 -3.99
CA ALA A 33 8.83 -7.65 -3.69
C ALA A 33 9.07 -6.87 -2.38
N ILE A 34 8.30 -5.80 -2.15
CA ILE A 34 8.40 -4.99 -0.94
C ILE A 34 7.81 -5.72 0.28
N LEU A 35 6.65 -6.36 0.16
CA LEU A 35 6.05 -7.12 1.27
C LEU A 35 6.97 -8.24 1.76
N PHE A 36 7.59 -8.97 0.84
CA PHE A 36 8.54 -10.03 1.18
C PHE A 36 9.87 -9.49 1.72
N SER A 37 10.31 -8.30 1.31
CA SER A 37 11.55 -7.73 1.85
C SER A 37 11.41 -7.33 3.32
N ILE A 38 10.20 -7.10 3.83
CA ILE A 38 9.94 -6.65 5.20
C ILE A 38 9.25 -7.69 6.09
N VAL A 39 9.06 -8.93 5.62
CA VAL A 39 8.29 -9.96 6.34
C VAL A 39 8.97 -10.39 7.65
N ASP A 40 10.30 -10.45 7.65
CA ASP A 40 11.10 -10.90 8.79
C ASP A 40 11.64 -9.73 9.62
N GLU A 41 11.88 -8.58 8.98
CA GLU A 41 12.53 -7.41 9.59
C GLU A 41 11.96 -6.10 9.02
N ALA A 42 11.69 -5.13 9.89
CA ALA A 42 11.28 -3.79 9.50
C ALA A 42 12.46 -3.02 8.85
N LYS A 43 12.21 -2.31 7.76
CA LYS A 43 13.24 -1.63 6.97
C LYS A 43 12.80 -0.23 6.57
N ASP A 44 13.77 0.67 6.42
CA ASP A 44 13.52 1.97 5.80
C ASP A 44 13.40 1.87 4.27
N ALA A 45 12.87 2.93 3.66
CA ALA A 45 12.63 2.97 2.21
C ALA A 45 13.92 2.86 1.37
N VAL A 46 15.06 3.31 1.91
CA VAL A 46 16.36 3.23 1.20
C VAL A 46 16.82 1.78 1.14
N LYS A 47 16.77 1.08 2.27
CA LYS A 47 17.14 -0.33 2.34
C LYS A 47 16.25 -1.21 1.45
N ILE A 48 14.94 -0.94 1.46
CA ILE A 48 13.99 -1.62 0.56
C ILE A 48 14.33 -1.35 -0.91
N SER A 49 14.68 -0.12 -1.27
CA SER A 49 15.07 0.25 -2.64
C SER A 49 16.32 -0.51 -3.11
N GLU A 50 17.33 -0.61 -2.26
CA GLU A 50 18.55 -1.36 -2.56
C GLU A 50 18.30 -2.87 -2.74
N GLU A 51 17.53 -3.49 -1.85
CA GLU A 51 17.27 -4.93 -1.89
C GLU A 51 16.37 -5.33 -3.06
N THR A 52 15.34 -4.54 -3.33
CA THR A 52 14.35 -4.84 -4.38
C THR A 52 14.78 -4.32 -5.76
N GLN A 53 15.86 -3.52 -5.83
CA GLN A 53 16.31 -2.82 -7.05
C GLN A 53 15.23 -1.89 -7.65
N LEU A 54 14.23 -1.50 -6.86
CA LEU A 54 13.22 -0.53 -7.24
C LEU A 54 13.74 0.88 -6.99
N SER A 55 13.33 1.85 -7.80
CA SER A 55 13.62 3.25 -7.52
C SER A 55 12.95 3.70 -6.21
N LEU A 56 13.57 4.61 -5.47
CA LEU A 56 12.98 5.19 -4.25
C LEU A 56 11.56 5.72 -4.50
N SER A 57 11.31 6.36 -5.65
CA SER A 57 9.96 6.84 -6.00
C SER A 57 8.94 5.70 -6.07
N ASN A 58 9.30 4.57 -6.67
CA ASN A 58 8.43 3.40 -6.75
C ASN A 58 8.23 2.77 -5.37
N VAL A 59 9.28 2.71 -4.54
CA VAL A 59 9.18 2.23 -3.15
C VAL A 59 8.19 3.08 -2.37
N TYR A 60 8.35 4.41 -2.34
CA TYR A 60 7.44 5.30 -1.60
C TYR A 60 5.99 5.21 -2.10
N LYS A 61 5.76 5.16 -3.42
CA LYS A 61 4.41 5.00 -3.98
C LYS A 61 3.77 3.67 -3.57
N THR A 62 4.55 2.60 -3.61
CA THR A 62 4.06 1.26 -3.27
C THR A 62 3.79 1.14 -1.78
N LEU A 63 4.69 1.64 -0.93
CA LEU A 63 4.49 1.69 0.52
C LEU A 63 3.22 2.47 0.88
N ALA A 64 3.00 3.65 0.29
CA ALA A 64 1.78 4.43 0.52
C ALA A 64 0.50 3.68 0.10
N ASN A 65 0.55 2.94 -1.01
CA ASN A 65 -0.59 2.12 -1.45
C ASN A 65 -0.85 0.94 -0.50
N LEU A 66 0.20 0.25 -0.06
CA LEU A 66 0.11 -0.87 0.88
C LEU A 66 -0.39 -0.41 2.26
N GLU A 67 0.06 0.76 2.75
CA GLU A 67 -0.41 1.37 3.99
C GLU A 67 -1.91 1.72 3.90
N LYS A 68 -2.37 2.29 2.78
CA LYS A 68 -3.80 2.57 2.53
C LYS A 68 -4.66 1.31 2.56
N LEU A 69 -4.11 0.16 2.19
CA LEU A 69 -4.78 -1.14 2.23
C LEU A 69 -4.55 -1.87 3.56
N THR A 70 -3.93 -1.25 4.55
CA THR A 70 -3.60 -1.82 5.87
C THR A 70 -2.74 -3.10 5.80
N LEU A 71 -2.02 -3.30 4.70
CA LEU A 71 -1.12 -4.44 4.50
C LEU A 71 0.24 -4.26 5.18
N ILE A 72 0.61 -3.00 5.47
CA ILE A 72 1.82 -2.63 6.19
C ILE A 72 1.51 -1.49 7.16
N THR A 73 2.42 -1.22 8.09
CA THR A 73 2.40 -0.01 8.94
C THR A 73 3.70 0.76 8.75
N ILE A 74 3.63 2.09 8.64
CA ILE A 74 4.80 2.96 8.51
C ILE A 74 4.97 3.73 9.81
N GLU A 75 6.07 3.46 10.51
CA GLU A 75 6.48 4.22 11.69
C GLU A 75 7.21 5.49 11.25
N LYS A 76 6.70 6.65 11.66
CA LYS A 76 7.31 7.96 11.39
C LYS A 76 8.07 8.40 12.63
N PHE A 77 9.38 8.42 12.54
CA PHE A 77 10.23 9.03 13.57
C PHE A 77 10.28 10.54 13.31
N ASP A 78 9.61 11.31 14.16
CA ASP A 78 9.70 12.78 14.12
C ASP A 78 11.08 13.15 14.70
N THR A 79 12.03 13.54 13.85
CA THR A 79 13.33 14.04 14.29
C THR A 79 13.19 15.48 14.80
N LYS A 80 12.32 15.71 15.78
CA LYS A 80 12.44 16.88 16.64
C LYS A 80 13.50 16.56 17.68
N ILE A 81 14.74 16.78 17.26
CA ILE A 81 15.88 16.90 18.17
C ILE A 81 15.63 18.21 18.95
N GLU A 82 15.33 18.10 20.25
CA GLU A 82 15.48 19.20 21.21
C GLU A 82 16.97 19.52 21.43
#